data_AF-A0A920YRD4-F1
#
_entry.id   AF-A0A920YRD4-F1
#
_cell.length_a   1.000
_cell.length_b   1.000
_cell.length_c   1.000
_cell.angle_alpha   90.00
_cell.angle_beta   90.00
_cell.angle_gamma   90.00
#
_symmetry.space_group_name_H-M   'P 1'
#
loop_
_entity.id
_entity.type
_entity.pdbx_description
1 polymer ?
#
loop_
_entity_poly.entity_id
_entity_poly.type
_entity_poly.pdbx_seq_one_letter_code
_entity_poly.pdbx_strand_id
1 'polypeptide(L)'
;MTRENGKGLVQIMTAIDKKINKVLENARMTKNILLHTKNTKFQMQNLQKSDILNIEKNIEKDIEKDMNLRKIVAIGASTGGPKSLQEIISKIPGDIPAAFLIVQHMPSGFTKSLAERLNSMSELTVKEAEDGDIVNSGHVYIAPGNFHMLVEITDVDLRIRLSDKPPVRGHRPSIDVMLNSLSDTGINNIIAIILTGMGADGSEGIVNIKKKNNGFIIAQDEKTSVVYGMPKAALETGVVDFVVPLHEIASQITKIVGVF
;
A
#
# COMPACT_ATOMS: atom_id res chain seq x y z
N MET A 1 -15.31 63.32 9.14
CA MET A 1 -15.53 62.49 7.93
C MET A 1 -14.20 62.06 7.29
N THR A 2 -13.19 61.62 8.07
CA THR A 2 -11.80 61.45 7.58
C THR A 2 -11.02 60.23 8.12
N ARG A 3 -11.64 59.32 8.90
CA ARG A 3 -10.93 58.14 9.48
C ARG A 3 -11.19 56.79 8.77
N GLU A 4 -12.17 56.69 7.87
CA GLU A 4 -12.44 55.42 7.14
C GLU A 4 -11.59 55.24 5.87
N ASN A 5 -11.17 56.33 5.23
CA ASN A 5 -10.40 56.26 3.97
C ASN A 5 -8.96 55.71 4.15
N GLY A 6 -8.38 55.79 5.35
CA GLY A 6 -7.01 55.32 5.63
C GLY A 6 -6.89 53.79 5.76
N LYS A 7 -7.92 53.12 6.30
CA LYS A 7 -7.90 51.65 6.46
C LYS A 7 -8.07 50.90 5.14
N GLY A 8 -8.86 51.46 4.21
CA GLY A 8 -9.04 50.91 2.86
C GLY A 8 -7.74 50.96 2.04
N LEU A 9 -7.00 52.08 2.10
CA LEU A 9 -5.70 52.22 1.42
C LEU A 9 -4.66 51.22 1.95
N VAL A 10 -4.58 51.02 3.26
CA VAL A 10 -3.64 50.05 3.86
C VAL A 10 -3.99 48.62 3.47
N GLN A 11 -5.28 48.25 3.46
CA GLN A 11 -5.72 46.91 2.98
C GLN A 11 -5.43 46.70 1.50
N ILE A 12 -5.63 47.71 0.65
CA ILE A 12 -5.31 47.64 -0.78
C ILE A 12 -3.81 47.48 -0.98
N MET A 13 -2.98 48.25 -0.26
CA MET A 13 -1.51 48.15 -0.34
C MET A 13 -1.03 46.77 0.09
N THR A 14 -1.60 46.23 1.18
CA THR A 14 -1.28 44.88 1.69
C THR A 14 -1.67 43.78 0.69
N ALA A 15 -2.81 43.92 0.02
CA ALA A 15 -3.26 42.99 -1.02
C ALA A 15 -2.38 43.06 -2.28
N ILE A 16 -1.89 44.24 -2.63
CA ILE A 16 -0.93 44.46 -3.73
C ILE A 16 0.41 43.80 -3.40
N ASP A 17 0.95 44.04 -2.21
CA ASP A 17 2.22 43.43 -1.77
C ASP A 17 2.14 41.90 -1.73
N LYS A 18 1.01 41.34 -1.27
CA LYS A 18 0.78 39.89 -1.29
C LYS A 18 0.73 39.32 -2.71
N LYS A 19 0.13 40.03 -3.66
CA LYS A 19 0.13 39.64 -5.08
C LYS A 19 1.53 39.75 -5.69
N ILE A 20 2.26 40.82 -5.41
CA ILE A 20 3.64 41.02 -5.89
C ILE A 20 4.54 39.91 -5.37
N ASN A 21 4.48 39.59 -4.07
CA ASN A 21 5.27 38.52 -3.48
C ASN A 21 4.96 37.15 -4.09
N LYS A 22 3.68 36.85 -4.36
CA LYS A 22 3.27 35.61 -5.03
C LYS A 22 3.79 35.54 -6.47
N VAL A 23 3.78 36.66 -7.21
CA VAL A 23 4.36 36.72 -8.57
C VAL A 23 5.88 36.52 -8.53
N LEU A 24 6.56 37.08 -7.53
CA LEU A 24 8.01 36.91 -7.35
C LEU A 24 8.40 35.47 -6.95
N GLU A 25 7.62 34.82 -6.09
CA GLU A 25 7.81 33.39 -5.79
C GLU A 25 7.59 32.51 -7.02
N ASN A 26 6.52 32.73 -7.77
CA ASN A 26 6.27 32.01 -9.01
C ASN A 26 7.42 32.20 -10.01
N ALA A 27 7.92 33.42 -10.17
CA ALA A 27 9.06 33.70 -11.03
C ALA A 27 10.35 32.99 -10.58
N ARG A 28 10.61 32.89 -9.27
CA ARG A 28 11.73 32.13 -8.70
C ARG A 28 11.58 30.63 -8.94
N MET A 29 10.38 30.08 -8.75
CA MET A 29 10.08 28.68 -9.05
C MET A 29 10.30 28.37 -10.53
N THR A 30 9.76 29.20 -11.42
CA THR A 30 9.94 29.04 -12.87
C THR A 30 11.41 29.12 -13.27
N LYS A 31 12.20 30.03 -12.66
CA LYS A 31 13.64 30.13 -12.90
C LYS A 31 14.40 28.87 -12.44
N ASN A 32 14.04 28.32 -11.28
CA ASN A 32 14.64 27.09 -10.76
C ASN A 32 14.29 25.88 -11.62
N ILE A 33 13.04 25.76 -12.06
CA ILE A 33 12.61 24.74 -13.02
C ILE A 33 13.42 24.89 -14.30
N LEU A 34 13.52 26.10 -14.88
CA LEU A 34 14.28 26.35 -16.11
C LEU A 34 15.77 26.01 -15.98
N LEU A 35 16.38 26.30 -14.82
CA LEU A 35 17.76 25.96 -14.50
C LEU A 35 17.95 24.45 -14.39
N HIS A 36 17.03 23.76 -13.71
CA HIS A 36 17.03 22.31 -13.61
C HIS A 36 16.87 21.67 -15.00
N THR A 37 15.88 22.12 -15.78
CA THR A 37 15.65 21.65 -17.15
C THR A 37 16.86 21.89 -18.06
N LYS A 38 17.55 23.04 -17.93
CA LYS A 38 18.79 23.30 -18.68
C LYS A 38 19.92 22.37 -18.26
N ASN A 39 20.10 22.13 -16.95
CA ASN A 39 21.10 21.20 -16.44
C ASN A 39 20.80 19.76 -16.86
N THR A 40 19.55 19.33 -16.81
CA THR A 40 19.11 18.01 -17.30
C THR A 40 19.33 17.89 -18.80
N LYS A 41 19.03 18.92 -19.59
CA LYS A 41 19.27 18.92 -21.04
C LYS A 41 20.76 18.88 -21.39
N PHE A 42 21.60 19.55 -20.61
CA PHE A 42 23.06 19.50 -20.74
C PHE A 42 23.63 18.13 -20.33
N GLN A 43 23.09 17.50 -19.27
CA GLN A 43 23.45 16.13 -18.89
C GLN A 43 23.03 15.13 -19.97
N MET A 44 21.83 15.27 -20.54
CA MET A 44 21.34 14.42 -21.64
C MET A 44 22.17 14.55 -22.92
N GLN A 45 22.76 15.72 -23.19
CA GLN A 45 23.65 15.93 -24.35
C GLN A 45 24.98 15.17 -24.25
N ASN A 46 25.39 14.77 -23.04
CA ASN A 46 26.63 14.03 -22.78
C ASN A 46 26.39 12.51 -22.60
N LEU A 47 25.15 12.04 -22.67
CA LEU A 47 24.83 10.61 -22.61
C LEU A 47 25.25 9.94 -23.92
N GLN A 48 25.96 8.83 -23.82
CA GLN A 48 26.25 8.02 -25.00
C GLN A 48 25.00 7.24 -25.42
N LYS A 49 24.98 6.79 -26.68
CA LYS A 49 23.87 6.00 -27.23
C LYS A 49 23.57 4.73 -26.40
N SER A 50 24.59 4.14 -25.77
CA SER A 50 24.46 3.03 -24.84
C SER A 50 23.75 3.40 -23.53
N ASP A 51 23.97 4.62 -23.03
CA ASP A 51 23.36 5.10 -21.78
C ASP A 51 21.88 5.39 -22.00
N ILE A 52 21.54 6.00 -23.14
CA ILE A 52 20.15 6.23 -23.55
C ILE A 52 19.43 4.89 -23.72
N LEU A 53 20.03 3.92 -24.40
CA LEU A 53 19.42 2.60 -24.61
C LEU A 53 19.21 1.84 -23.29
N ASN A 54 20.12 2.00 -22.32
CA ASN A 54 19.96 1.42 -20.99
C ASN A 54 18.87 2.14 -20.18
N ILE A 55 18.79 3.47 -20.27
CA ILE A 55 17.73 4.27 -19.63
C ILE A 55 16.37 3.89 -20.22
N GLU A 56 16.24 3.81 -21.55
CA GLU A 56 15.01 3.38 -22.24
C GLU A 56 14.59 1.97 -21.82
N LYS A 57 15.53 1.00 -21.82
CA LYS A 57 15.25 -0.36 -21.34
C LYS A 57 14.82 -0.41 -19.89
N ASN A 58 15.42 0.38 -19.02
CA ASN A 58 15.03 0.42 -17.60
C ASN A 58 13.65 1.05 -17.43
N ILE A 59 13.36 2.14 -18.15
CA ILE A 59 12.04 2.79 -18.16
C ILE A 59 10.96 1.84 -18.70
N GLU A 60 11.22 1.11 -19.80
CA GLU A 60 10.30 0.10 -20.33
C GLU A 60 10.05 -1.02 -19.31
N LYS A 61 11.10 -1.48 -18.62
CA LYS A 61 10.99 -2.52 -17.59
C LYS A 61 10.18 -2.06 -16.38
N ASP A 62 10.36 -0.81 -15.95
CA ASP A 62 9.62 -0.21 -14.85
C ASP A 62 8.15 0.04 -15.24
N ILE A 63 7.89 0.50 -16.47
CA ILE A 63 6.53 0.65 -17.00
C ILE A 63 5.82 -0.70 -17.15
N GLU A 64 6.49 -1.74 -17.65
CA GLU A 64 5.93 -3.10 -17.70
C GLU A 64 5.66 -3.65 -16.30
N LYS A 65 6.52 -3.37 -15.32
CA LYS A 65 6.32 -3.78 -13.92
C LYS A 65 5.10 -3.11 -13.30
N ASP A 66 4.89 -1.81 -13.56
CA ASP A 66 3.74 -1.05 -13.06
C ASP A 66 2.44 -1.40 -13.81
N MET A 67 2.49 -1.72 -15.11
CA MET A 67 1.31 -2.13 -15.89
C MET A 67 0.86 -3.59 -15.69
N ASN A 68 1.63 -4.40 -14.97
CA ASN A 68 1.38 -5.85 -14.84
C ASN A 68 0.82 -6.25 -13.45
N LEU A 69 0.24 -5.31 -12.70
CA LEU A 69 -0.44 -5.64 -11.44
C LEU A 69 -1.69 -6.48 -11.71
N ARG A 70 -1.55 -7.81 -11.64
CA ARG A 70 -2.63 -8.76 -11.94
C ARG A 70 -3.49 -9.06 -10.72
N LYS A 71 -2.93 -9.05 -9.51
CA LYS A 71 -3.62 -9.44 -8.27
C LYS A 71 -3.26 -8.55 -7.08
N ILE A 72 -4.22 -8.34 -6.20
CA ILE A 72 -3.99 -7.77 -4.86
C ILE A 72 -4.06 -8.90 -3.84
N VAL A 73 -3.01 -9.06 -3.03
CA VAL A 73 -2.95 -10.02 -1.93
C VAL A 73 -3.08 -9.27 -0.61
N ALA A 74 -4.24 -9.37 0.02
CA ALA A 74 -4.50 -8.75 1.32
C ALA A 74 -4.30 -9.80 2.43
N ILE A 75 -3.41 -9.52 3.39
CA ILE A 75 -3.06 -10.44 4.47
C ILE A 75 -3.38 -9.82 5.83
N GLY A 76 -4.11 -10.54 6.67
CA GLY A 76 -4.38 -10.18 8.06
C GLY A 76 -3.73 -11.15 9.04
N ALA A 77 -3.03 -10.64 10.05
CA ALA A 77 -2.36 -11.45 11.07
C ALA A 77 -2.30 -10.77 12.45
N SER A 78 -2.13 -11.56 13.51
CA SER A 78 -1.98 -11.06 14.88
C SER A 78 -0.90 -11.84 15.64
N THR A 79 -1.24 -12.51 16.74
CA THR A 79 -0.28 -13.29 17.55
C THR A 79 0.31 -14.44 16.73
N GLY A 80 1.65 -14.50 16.62
CA GLY A 80 2.36 -15.44 15.74
C GLY A 80 2.59 -14.91 14.31
N GLY A 81 1.89 -13.85 13.93
CA GLY A 81 1.88 -13.27 12.59
C GLY A 81 3.26 -12.85 12.05
N PRO A 82 4.17 -12.20 12.81
CA PRO A 82 5.48 -11.82 12.28
C PRO A 82 6.30 -13.01 11.76
N LYS A 83 6.22 -14.17 12.42
CA LYS A 83 6.91 -15.39 11.97
C LYS A 83 6.22 -15.96 10.72
N SER A 84 4.89 -16.01 10.72
CA SER A 84 4.12 -16.47 9.56
C SER A 84 4.35 -15.60 8.32
N LEU A 85 4.37 -14.27 8.49
CA LEU A 85 4.66 -13.32 7.42
C LEU A 85 6.08 -13.49 6.89
N GLN A 86 7.07 -13.69 7.76
CA GLN A 86 8.43 -13.97 7.31
C GLN A 86 8.48 -15.24 6.45
N GLU A 87 7.80 -16.32 6.88
CA GLU A 87 7.79 -17.57 6.13
C GLU A 87 7.12 -17.43 4.75
N ILE A 88 6.06 -16.64 4.64
CA ILE A 88 5.35 -16.43 3.38
C ILE A 88 6.15 -15.49 2.47
N ILE A 89 6.45 -14.27 2.95
CA ILE A 89 6.99 -13.18 2.13
C ILE A 89 8.42 -13.45 1.64
N SER A 90 9.22 -14.22 2.39
CA SER A 90 10.57 -14.63 1.95
C SER A 90 10.56 -15.67 0.81
N LYS A 91 9.42 -16.31 0.55
CA LYS A 91 9.27 -17.35 -0.49
C LYS A 91 8.55 -16.84 -1.73
N ILE A 92 8.15 -15.57 -1.78
CA ILE A 92 7.49 -14.98 -2.95
C ILE A 92 8.56 -14.46 -3.94
N PRO A 93 8.49 -14.83 -5.23
CA PRO A 93 9.38 -14.30 -6.27
C PRO A 93 9.25 -12.78 -6.45
N GLY A 94 10.36 -12.10 -6.71
CA GLY A 94 10.39 -10.63 -6.86
C GLY A 94 9.69 -10.10 -8.12
N ASP A 95 9.51 -10.95 -9.13
CA ASP A 95 8.82 -10.65 -10.39
C ASP A 95 7.32 -10.99 -10.35
N ILE A 96 6.78 -11.34 -9.18
CA ILE A 96 5.36 -11.64 -9.05
C ILE A 96 4.50 -10.44 -9.50
N PRO A 97 3.51 -10.66 -10.39
CA PRO A 97 2.59 -9.62 -10.86
C PRO A 97 1.48 -9.36 -9.83
N ALA A 98 1.87 -9.14 -8.57
CA ALA A 98 0.97 -8.92 -7.46
C ALA A 98 1.53 -7.89 -6.48
N ALA A 99 0.62 -7.17 -5.80
CA ALA A 99 0.94 -6.29 -4.68
C ALA A 99 0.35 -6.87 -3.39
N PHE A 100 1.05 -6.65 -2.27
CA PHE A 100 0.67 -7.19 -0.98
C PHE A 100 0.29 -6.07 -0.01
N LEU A 101 -0.89 -6.16 0.59
CA LEU A 101 -1.39 -5.25 1.61
C LEU A 101 -1.51 -6.03 2.92
N ILE A 102 -0.76 -5.64 3.94
CA ILE A 102 -0.66 -6.44 5.17
C ILE A 102 -1.08 -5.62 6.38
N VAL A 103 -2.08 -6.12 7.10
CA VAL A 103 -2.39 -5.67 8.45
C VAL A 103 -1.89 -6.71 9.44
N GLN A 104 -0.90 -6.30 10.23
CA GLN A 104 -0.42 -7.04 11.37
C GLN A 104 -0.80 -6.26 12.63
N HIS A 105 -1.52 -6.89 13.56
CA HIS A 105 -1.86 -6.27 14.85
C HIS A 105 -0.60 -6.09 15.71
N MET A 106 0.05 -4.94 15.57
CA MET A 106 1.25 -4.56 16.28
C MET A 106 1.20 -3.08 16.67
N PRO A 107 1.74 -2.70 17.85
CA PRO A 107 1.83 -1.30 18.25
C PRO A 107 2.70 -0.46 17.30
N SER A 108 2.49 0.86 17.32
CA SER A 108 3.36 1.81 16.62
C SER A 108 4.82 1.63 16.99
N GLY A 109 5.72 1.71 16.00
CA GLY A 109 7.16 1.56 16.15
C GLY A 109 7.68 0.15 15.84
N PHE A 110 6.85 -0.89 15.99
CA PHE A 110 7.25 -2.26 15.64
C PHE A 110 6.93 -2.62 14.18
N THR A 111 5.92 -1.99 13.59
CA THR A 111 5.50 -2.20 12.20
C THR A 111 6.59 -1.82 11.20
N LYS A 112 7.30 -0.71 11.43
CA LYS A 112 8.48 -0.32 10.66
C LYS A 112 9.60 -1.37 10.73
N SER A 113 9.97 -1.83 11.92
CA SER A 113 11.01 -2.86 12.07
C SER A 113 10.60 -4.21 11.45
N LEU A 114 9.31 -4.54 11.47
CA LEU A 114 8.80 -5.70 10.74
C LEU A 114 9.00 -5.53 9.23
N ALA A 115 8.63 -4.37 8.67
CA ALA A 115 8.82 -4.08 7.26
C ALA A 115 10.30 -4.16 6.84
N GLU A 116 11.20 -3.54 7.60
CA GLU A 116 12.65 -3.58 7.35
C GLU A 116 13.19 -5.02 7.38
N ARG A 117 12.76 -5.81 8.36
CA ARG A 117 13.16 -7.23 8.45
C ARG A 117 12.67 -8.02 7.26
N LEU A 118 11.40 -7.90 6.89
CA LEU A 118 10.83 -8.61 5.74
C LEU A 118 11.52 -8.19 4.44
N ASN A 119 11.81 -6.89 4.27
CA ASN A 119 12.54 -6.35 3.13
C ASN A 119 13.93 -6.98 2.99
N SER A 120 14.64 -7.19 4.10
CA SER A 120 15.98 -7.81 4.08
C SER A 120 15.99 -9.31 3.73
N MET A 121 14.82 -9.95 3.72
CA MET A 121 14.67 -11.40 3.56
C MET A 121 13.80 -11.79 2.36
N SER A 122 13.39 -10.82 1.54
CA SER A 122 12.47 -11.02 0.41
C SER A 122 13.07 -10.43 -0.87
N GLU A 123 12.67 -10.96 -2.02
CA GLU A 123 12.93 -10.35 -3.31
C GLU A 123 11.97 -9.18 -3.62
N LEU A 124 10.89 -9.08 -2.85
CA LEU A 124 9.92 -7.99 -2.93
C LEU A 124 10.44 -6.74 -2.22
N THR A 125 9.99 -5.57 -2.69
CA THR A 125 10.18 -4.32 -1.96
C THR A 125 9.16 -4.25 -0.83
N VAL A 126 9.61 -4.33 0.42
CA VAL A 126 8.74 -4.25 1.60
C VAL A 126 8.94 -2.92 2.32
N LYS A 127 7.84 -2.20 2.57
CA LYS A 127 7.85 -0.96 3.35
C LYS A 127 6.67 -0.89 4.33
N GLU A 128 6.82 -0.06 5.36
CA GLU A 128 5.66 0.44 6.10
C GLU A 128 4.90 1.41 5.19
N ALA A 129 3.57 1.29 5.14
CA ALA A 129 2.74 2.05 4.22
C ALA A 129 2.68 3.53 4.61
N GLU A 130 2.69 4.40 3.60
CA GLU A 130 2.57 5.85 3.75
C GLU A 130 1.26 6.35 3.09
N ASP A 131 0.69 7.44 3.60
CA ASP A 131 -0.53 8.01 3.01
C ASP A 131 -0.25 8.49 1.57
N GLY A 132 -1.07 8.03 0.64
CA GLY A 132 -0.96 8.37 -0.78
C GLY A 132 -0.06 7.43 -1.59
N ASP A 133 0.54 6.41 -0.98
CA ASP A 133 1.30 5.37 -1.68
C ASP A 133 0.48 4.79 -2.84
N ILE A 134 1.09 4.72 -4.02
CA ILE A 134 0.54 3.98 -5.16
C ILE A 134 0.86 2.50 -4.95
N VAL A 135 -0.15 1.64 -5.11
CA VAL A 135 -0.02 0.18 -4.93
C VAL A 135 0.59 -0.43 -6.20
N ASN A 136 1.86 -0.83 -6.12
CA ASN A 136 2.63 -1.32 -7.26
C ASN A 136 2.92 -2.82 -7.16
N SER A 137 3.09 -3.48 -8.31
CA SER A 137 3.48 -4.88 -8.36
C SER A 137 4.86 -5.12 -7.75
N GLY A 138 5.06 -6.29 -7.13
CA GLY A 138 6.32 -6.65 -6.47
C GLY A 138 6.57 -5.87 -5.16
N HIS A 139 5.55 -5.20 -4.62
CA HIS A 139 5.64 -4.45 -3.37
C HIS A 139 4.78 -5.06 -2.26
N VAL A 140 5.24 -4.88 -1.03
CA VAL A 140 4.53 -5.25 0.20
C VAL A 140 4.41 -4.01 1.08
N TYR A 141 3.18 -3.68 1.45
CA TYR A 141 2.84 -2.54 2.29
C TYR A 141 2.34 -3.03 3.63
N ILE A 142 3.09 -2.75 4.70
CA ILE A 142 2.71 -3.06 6.07
C ILE A 142 1.96 -1.87 6.67
N ALA A 143 0.73 -2.08 7.12
CA ALA A 143 -0.05 -1.04 7.78
C ALA A 143 0.70 -0.50 9.02
N PRO A 144 0.89 0.82 9.14
CA PRO A 144 1.54 1.39 10.32
C PRO A 144 0.65 1.23 11.55
N GLY A 145 1.27 0.97 12.71
CA GLY A 145 0.56 0.95 13.98
C GLY A 145 -0.12 2.30 14.26
N ASN A 146 -1.26 2.29 14.96
CA ASN A 146 -2.11 3.44 15.28
C ASN A 146 -2.86 4.09 14.11
N PHE A 147 -2.75 3.59 12.88
CA PHE A 147 -3.60 4.02 11.76
C PHE A 147 -4.30 2.82 11.14
N HIS A 148 -5.50 3.03 10.63
CA HIS A 148 -6.09 2.09 9.68
C HIS A 148 -5.46 2.31 8.32
N MET A 149 -5.09 1.22 7.66
CA MET A 149 -4.73 1.22 6.24
C MET A 149 -5.98 0.92 5.43
N LEU A 150 -6.36 1.86 4.56
CA LEU A 150 -7.42 1.73 3.58
C LEU A 150 -6.82 1.75 2.18
N VAL A 151 -7.61 1.31 1.21
CA VAL A 151 -7.30 1.51 -0.20
C VAL A 151 -8.46 2.15 -0.92
N GLU A 152 -8.14 3.04 -1.86
CA GLU A 152 -9.11 3.73 -2.70
C GLU A 152 -8.58 3.90 -4.12
N ILE A 153 -9.48 4.03 -5.09
CA ILE A 153 -9.10 4.44 -6.45
C ILE A 153 -9.12 5.96 -6.49
N THR A 154 -7.96 6.57 -6.75
CA THR A 154 -7.83 8.02 -7.00
C THR A 154 -7.36 8.21 -8.43
N ASP A 155 -8.17 8.92 -9.23
CA ASP A 155 -8.01 9.05 -10.67
C ASP A 155 -8.00 7.70 -11.38
N VAL A 156 -6.81 7.14 -11.64
CA VAL A 156 -6.60 5.83 -12.27
C VAL A 156 -5.78 4.88 -11.40
N ASP A 157 -5.27 5.35 -10.27
CA ASP A 157 -4.34 4.62 -9.42
C ASP A 157 -5.08 4.01 -8.22
N LEU A 158 -4.71 2.78 -7.87
CA LEU A 158 -5.02 2.21 -6.56
C LEU A 158 -4.04 2.80 -5.54
N ARG A 159 -4.56 3.53 -4.55
CA ARG A 159 -3.75 4.22 -3.54
C ARG A 159 -4.08 3.77 -2.13
N ILE A 160 -3.08 3.79 -1.27
CA ILE A 160 -3.24 3.58 0.17
C ILE A 160 -3.62 4.90 0.83
N ARG A 161 -4.61 4.85 1.72
CA ARG A 161 -4.94 5.93 2.65
C ARG A 161 -4.77 5.49 4.09
N LEU A 162 -4.20 6.37 4.90
CA LEU A 162 -4.07 6.16 6.33
C LEU A 162 -5.13 6.97 7.08
N SER A 163 -5.86 6.31 7.96
CA SER A 163 -6.91 6.94 8.76
C SER A 163 -6.66 6.76 10.25
N ASP A 164 -6.79 7.85 11.00
CA ASP A 164 -6.74 7.90 12.46
C ASP A 164 -8.14 7.73 13.10
N LYS A 165 -9.12 7.22 12.35
CA LYS A 165 -10.46 6.89 12.87
C LYS A 165 -10.36 5.94 14.07
N PRO A 166 -11.36 5.94 14.97
CA PRO A 166 -11.34 5.11 16.17
C PRO A 166 -11.13 3.62 15.87
N PRO A 167 -10.50 2.86 16.78
CA PRO A 167 -10.29 1.42 16.60
C PRO A 167 -11.59 0.66 16.33
N VAL A 168 -11.51 -0.31 15.41
CA VAL A 168 -12.61 -1.24 15.11
C VAL A 168 -12.34 -2.54 15.84
N ARG A 169 -13.31 -2.98 16.67
CA ARG A 169 -13.17 -4.18 17.52
C ARG A 169 -11.87 -4.18 18.36
N GLY A 170 -11.46 -3.00 18.83
CA GLY A 170 -10.26 -2.81 19.65
C GLY A 170 -8.93 -2.77 18.88
N HIS A 171 -8.95 -2.79 17.54
CA HIS A 171 -7.74 -2.84 16.72
C HIS A 171 -7.60 -1.60 15.83
N ARG A 172 -6.37 -1.08 15.74
CA ARG A 172 -5.95 -0.04 14.80
C ARG A 172 -4.44 -0.18 14.52
N PRO A 173 -4.05 -0.76 13.37
CA PRO A 173 -4.88 -1.12 12.21
C PRO A 173 -5.84 -2.28 12.47
N SER A 174 -6.92 -2.35 11.67
CA SER A 174 -7.90 -3.45 11.65
C SER A 174 -7.92 -4.07 10.26
N ILE A 175 -8.00 -5.39 10.22
CA ILE A 175 -8.01 -6.19 8.98
C ILE A 175 -9.33 -5.99 8.25
N ASP A 176 -10.46 -6.01 8.97
CA ASP A 176 -11.79 -5.74 8.42
C ASP A 176 -11.83 -4.38 7.72
N VAL A 177 -11.21 -3.34 8.29
CA VAL A 177 -11.18 -2.00 7.67
C VAL A 177 -10.44 -2.01 6.33
N MET A 178 -9.26 -2.64 6.27
CA MET A 178 -8.49 -2.78 5.03
C MET A 178 -9.30 -3.55 3.98
N LEU A 179 -9.81 -4.74 4.34
CA LEU A 179 -10.55 -5.61 3.42
C LEU A 179 -11.85 -4.97 2.93
N ASN A 180 -12.58 -4.26 3.80
CA ASN A 180 -13.80 -3.56 3.42
C ASN A 180 -13.51 -2.46 2.40
N SER A 181 -12.50 -1.61 2.66
CA SER A 181 -12.10 -0.57 1.69
C SER A 181 -11.65 -1.16 0.36
N LEU A 182 -10.90 -2.26 0.39
CA LEU A 182 -10.50 -2.98 -0.82
C LEU A 182 -11.70 -3.54 -1.58
N SER A 183 -12.71 -4.08 -0.88
CA SER A 183 -13.93 -4.59 -1.52
C SER A 183 -14.70 -3.51 -2.27
N ASP A 184 -14.63 -2.26 -1.80
CA ASP A 184 -15.33 -1.11 -2.37
C ASP A 184 -14.64 -0.50 -3.60
N THR A 185 -13.41 -0.93 -3.92
CA THR A 185 -12.65 -0.44 -5.09
C THR A 185 -13.19 -0.95 -6.44
N GLY A 186 -14.02 -2.01 -6.44
CA GLY A 186 -14.47 -2.69 -7.66
C GLY A 186 -13.44 -3.63 -8.31
N ILE A 187 -12.26 -3.82 -7.68
CA ILE A 187 -11.24 -4.77 -8.16
C ILE A 187 -11.72 -6.21 -7.89
N ASN A 188 -11.78 -7.06 -8.91
CA ASN A 188 -12.20 -8.47 -8.74
C ASN A 188 -11.04 -9.45 -8.48
N ASN A 189 -9.81 -8.98 -8.67
CA ASN A 189 -8.61 -9.79 -8.69
C ASN A 189 -7.93 -9.88 -7.32
N ILE A 190 -8.69 -10.25 -6.29
CA ILE A 190 -8.25 -10.20 -4.89
C ILE A 190 -8.03 -11.60 -4.32
N ILE A 191 -6.93 -11.75 -3.57
CA ILE A 191 -6.67 -12.88 -2.67
C ILE A 191 -6.67 -12.30 -1.25
N ALA A 192 -7.57 -12.74 -0.38
CA ALA A 192 -7.58 -12.37 1.03
C ALA A 192 -7.14 -13.55 1.90
N ILE A 193 -6.20 -13.31 2.80
CA ILE A 193 -5.56 -14.35 3.61
C ILE A 193 -5.66 -13.98 5.08
N ILE A 194 -6.28 -14.86 5.88
CA ILE A 194 -6.35 -14.71 7.33
C ILE A 194 -5.37 -15.71 7.99
N LEU A 195 -4.34 -15.16 8.61
CA LEU A 195 -3.31 -15.91 9.31
C LEU A 195 -3.60 -16.00 10.81
N THR A 196 -2.72 -16.73 11.50
CA THR A 196 -2.73 -16.93 12.94
C THR A 196 -2.94 -15.63 13.72
N GLY A 197 -3.75 -15.73 14.77
CA GLY A 197 -4.14 -14.59 15.57
C GLY A 197 -5.30 -14.90 16.50
N MET A 198 -5.46 -14.06 17.53
CA MET A 198 -6.58 -14.10 18.44
C MET A 198 -7.74 -13.24 17.91
N GLY A 199 -8.98 -13.62 18.23
CA GLY A 199 -10.18 -12.85 17.88
C GLY A 199 -10.73 -13.21 16.50
N ALA A 200 -11.44 -12.28 15.89
CA ALA A 200 -12.20 -12.49 14.65
C ALA A 200 -12.06 -11.32 13.66
N ASP A 201 -11.07 -10.45 13.84
CA ASP A 201 -10.83 -9.36 12.87
C ASP A 201 -10.40 -9.96 11.53
N GLY A 202 -11.00 -9.47 10.45
CA GLY A 202 -10.86 -9.98 9.09
C GLY A 202 -12.04 -10.85 8.64
N SER A 203 -12.81 -11.45 9.57
CA SER A 203 -13.94 -12.33 9.22
C SER A 203 -15.07 -11.58 8.49
N GLU A 204 -15.31 -10.31 8.81
CA GLU A 204 -16.34 -9.53 8.11
C GLU A 204 -15.83 -9.08 6.73
N GLY A 205 -14.57 -8.65 6.68
CA GLY A 205 -13.90 -8.21 5.46
C GLY A 205 -13.88 -9.28 4.37
N ILE A 206 -13.54 -10.53 4.71
CA ILE A 206 -13.51 -11.63 3.72
C ILE A 206 -14.88 -11.93 3.14
N VAL A 207 -15.97 -11.78 3.92
CA VAL A 207 -17.34 -11.95 3.43
C VAL A 207 -17.66 -10.88 2.40
N ASN A 208 -17.26 -9.64 2.65
CA ASN A 208 -17.46 -8.54 1.70
C ASN A 208 -16.64 -8.71 0.42
N ILE A 209 -15.38 -9.14 0.53
CA ILE A 209 -14.54 -9.49 -0.63
C ILE A 209 -15.17 -10.62 -1.45
N LYS A 210 -15.63 -11.69 -0.80
CA LYS A 210 -16.31 -12.80 -1.50
C LYS A 210 -17.56 -12.30 -2.22
N LYS A 211 -18.41 -11.54 -1.52
CA LYS A 211 -19.71 -11.09 -2.02
C LYS A 211 -19.60 -10.09 -3.17
N LYS A 212 -18.70 -9.11 -3.08
CA LYS A 212 -18.61 -8.00 -4.05
C LYS A 212 -17.65 -8.27 -5.20
N ASN A 213 -16.55 -8.98 -4.91
CA ASN A 213 -15.42 -9.10 -5.83
C ASN A 213 -15.19 -10.54 -6.29
N ASN A 214 -15.88 -11.52 -5.69
CA ASN A 214 -15.64 -12.95 -5.89
C ASN A 214 -14.16 -13.34 -5.67
N GLY A 215 -13.51 -12.72 -4.69
CA GLY A 215 -12.09 -12.95 -4.37
C GLY A 215 -11.82 -14.35 -3.81
N PHE A 216 -10.56 -14.78 -3.89
CA PHE A 216 -10.08 -16.02 -3.27
C PHE A 216 -9.77 -15.78 -1.80
N ILE A 217 -10.31 -16.63 -0.92
CA ILE A 217 -10.19 -16.52 0.52
C ILE A 217 -9.40 -17.72 1.04
N ILE A 218 -8.28 -17.45 1.72
CA ILE A 218 -7.40 -18.45 2.32
C ILE A 218 -7.38 -18.25 3.83
N ALA A 219 -7.52 -19.32 4.60
CA ALA A 219 -7.28 -19.31 6.04
C ALA A 219 -6.10 -20.22 6.37
N GLN A 220 -5.24 -19.78 7.30
CA GLN A 220 -4.17 -20.64 7.83
C GLN A 220 -4.79 -21.83 8.59
N ASP A 221 -4.24 -23.03 8.42
CA ASP A 221 -4.70 -24.21 9.15
C ASP A 221 -4.42 -24.14 10.66
N GLU A 222 -5.11 -24.99 11.43
CA GLU A 222 -4.96 -25.05 12.88
C GLU A 222 -3.56 -25.52 13.29
N LYS A 223 -3.00 -26.52 12.61
CA LYS A 223 -1.74 -27.16 13.04
C LYS A 223 -0.54 -26.23 12.96
N THR A 224 -0.53 -25.33 11.99
CA THR A 224 0.57 -24.36 11.83
C THR A 224 0.28 -23.01 12.49
N SER A 225 -0.95 -22.79 12.99
CA SER A 225 -1.31 -21.58 13.72
C SER A 225 -0.75 -21.58 15.13
N VAL A 226 -0.12 -20.48 15.53
CA VAL A 226 0.27 -20.26 16.95
C VAL A 226 -0.98 -20.05 17.80
N VAL A 227 -1.90 -19.24 17.31
CA VAL A 227 -3.25 -19.04 17.82
C VAL A 227 -4.24 -19.23 16.67
N TYR A 228 -5.14 -20.21 16.80
CA TYR A 228 -6.17 -20.53 15.82
C TYR A 228 -7.51 -19.85 16.14
N GLY A 229 -7.46 -18.54 16.41
CA GLY A 229 -8.65 -17.72 16.66
C GLY A 229 -9.18 -17.10 15.37
N MET A 230 -8.41 -16.21 14.77
CA MET A 230 -8.78 -15.51 13.55
C MET A 230 -9.01 -16.46 12.36
N PRO A 231 -8.14 -17.46 12.08
CA PRO A 231 -8.42 -18.38 10.97
C PRO A 231 -9.66 -19.24 11.20
N LYS A 232 -9.94 -19.62 12.46
CA LYS A 232 -11.17 -20.33 12.82
C LYS A 232 -12.41 -19.45 12.58
N ALA A 233 -12.39 -18.22 13.07
CA ALA A 233 -13.46 -17.27 12.85
C ALA A 233 -13.66 -16.94 11.37
N ALA A 234 -12.59 -16.95 10.57
CA ALA A 234 -12.70 -16.83 9.12
C ALA A 234 -13.39 -18.05 8.51
N LEU A 235 -13.00 -19.27 8.89
CA LEU A 235 -13.61 -20.52 8.41
C LEU A 235 -15.12 -20.59 8.73
N GLU A 236 -15.52 -20.16 9.93
CA GLU A 236 -16.91 -20.15 10.40
C GLU A 236 -17.84 -19.24 9.57
N THR A 237 -17.29 -18.31 8.78
CA THR A 237 -18.09 -17.48 7.84
C THR A 237 -18.66 -18.26 6.65
N GLY A 238 -18.11 -19.44 6.36
CA GLY A 238 -18.51 -20.26 5.21
C GLY A 238 -18.04 -19.76 3.84
N VAL A 239 -17.20 -18.70 3.78
CA VAL A 239 -16.69 -18.15 2.50
C VAL A 239 -15.22 -18.49 2.21
N VAL A 240 -14.54 -19.25 3.06
CA VAL A 240 -13.15 -19.67 2.87
C VAL A 240 -13.08 -20.72 1.76
N ASP A 241 -12.24 -20.49 0.75
CA ASP A 241 -12.03 -21.45 -0.34
C ASP A 241 -10.99 -22.50 0.03
N PHE A 242 -9.93 -22.09 0.73
CA PHE A 242 -8.82 -22.97 1.08
C PHE A 242 -8.39 -22.78 2.54
N VAL A 243 -8.29 -23.90 3.27
CA VAL A 243 -7.58 -23.97 4.55
C VAL A 243 -6.21 -24.58 4.25
N VAL A 244 -5.13 -23.82 4.49
CA VAL A 244 -3.80 -24.15 3.98
C VAL A 244 -2.78 -24.10 5.12
N PRO A 245 -1.88 -25.09 5.25
CA PRO A 245 -0.80 -25.00 6.22
C PRO A 245 0.19 -23.90 5.85
N LEU A 246 0.77 -23.21 6.85
CA LEU A 246 1.61 -22.03 6.66
C LEU A 246 2.67 -22.18 5.56
N HIS A 247 3.36 -23.31 5.53
CA HIS A 247 4.45 -23.58 4.60
C HIS A 247 4.01 -23.70 3.13
N GLU A 248 2.72 -23.92 2.87
CA GLU A 248 2.13 -24.00 1.53
C GLU A 248 1.46 -22.69 1.08
N ILE A 249 1.20 -21.74 1.98
CA ILE A 249 0.48 -20.49 1.65
C ILE A 249 1.19 -19.72 0.53
N ALA A 250 2.52 -19.60 0.57
CA ALA A 250 3.29 -18.93 -0.49
C ALA A 250 3.08 -19.60 -1.86
N SER A 251 3.14 -20.94 -1.91
CA SER A 251 2.89 -21.70 -3.15
C SER A 251 1.45 -21.57 -3.63
N GLN A 252 0.48 -21.46 -2.72
CA GLN A 252 -0.91 -21.25 -3.07
C GLN A 252 -1.12 -19.85 -3.67
N ILE A 253 -0.44 -18.83 -3.15
CA ILE A 253 -0.45 -17.47 -3.72
C ILE A 253 0.09 -17.48 -5.14
N THR A 254 1.29 -18.03 -5.37
CA THR A 254 1.92 -18.05 -6.71
C THR A 254 1.08 -18.80 -7.73
N LYS A 255 0.46 -19.91 -7.33
CA LYS A 255 -0.49 -20.68 -8.15
C LYS A 255 -1.71 -19.87 -8.55
N ILE A 256 -2.32 -19.11 -7.64
CA ILE A 256 -3.52 -18.29 -7.94
C ILE A 256 -3.15 -17.07 -8.79
N VAL A 257 -1.95 -16.50 -8.59
CA VAL A 257 -1.43 -15.40 -9.43
C VAL A 257 -1.06 -15.90 -10.83
N GLY A 258 -0.66 -17.16 -10.97
CA GLY A 258 -0.32 -17.80 -12.24
C GLY A 258 1.14 -17.59 -12.64
N VAL A 259 2.06 -17.75 -11.69
CA VAL A 259 3.51 -17.79 -11.90
C VAL A 259 3.98 -19.15 -11.35
N PHE A 260 4.41 -20.05 -12.24
CA PHE A 260 4.76 -21.45 -11.93
C PHE A 260 6.23 -21.72 -12.23
#